data_AF-A0A523W9T0-F1
#
_entry.id   AF-A0A523W9T0-F1
#
_cell.length_a   1.000
_cell.length_b   1.000
_cell.length_c   1.000
_cell.angle_alpha   90.00
_cell.angle_beta   90.00
_cell.angle_gamma   90.00
#
_symmetry.space_group_name_H-M   'P 1'
#
loop_
_entity.id
_entity.type
_entity.pdbx_description
1 polymer ?
#
loop_
_entity_poly.entity_id
_entity_poly.type
_entity_poly.pdbx_seq_one_letter_code
_entity_poly.pdbx_strand_id
1 'polypeptide(L)' 'PANRLGKPEEIAYGILYLASDESPYATGAVLSVDGGYTAQ' A
#
# COMPACT_ATOMS: atom_id res chain seq x y z
N PRO A 1 -3.32 3.82 13.30
CA PRO A 1 -2.91 4.89 12.36
C PRO A 1 -1.49 5.39 12.65
N ALA A 2 -0.73 5.76 11.62
CA ALA A 2 0.69 6.11 11.72
C ALA A 2 0.95 7.52 12.28
N ASN A 3 -0.08 8.38 12.34
CA ASN A 3 -0.03 9.74 12.90
C ASN A 3 1.09 10.64 12.32
N ARG A 4 1.39 10.45 11.04
CA ARG A 4 2.35 11.25 10.27
C ARG A 4 2.04 11.13 8.78
N LEU A 5 2.61 12.03 7.98
CA LEU A 5 2.65 11.85 6.54
C LEU A 5 3.55 10.66 6.17
N GLY A 6 3.09 9.91 5.17
CA GLY A 6 3.89 8.87 4.53
C GLY A 6 5.01 9.48 3.70
N LYS A 7 6.10 8.73 3.54
CA LYS A 7 7.15 9.04 2.58
C LYS A 7 6.80 8.40 1.22
N PRO A 8 7.25 8.97 0.10
CA PRO A 8 7.02 8.39 -1.23
C PRO A 8 7.43 6.92 -1.33
N GLU A 9 8.53 6.53 -0.68
CA GLU A 9 9.03 5.15 -0.72
C GLU A 9 8.05 4.15 -0.11
N GLU A 10 7.27 4.57 0.90
CA GLU A 10 6.28 3.71 1.55
C GLU A 10 5.14 3.34 0.59
N ILE A 11 4.75 4.27 -0.30
CA ILE A 11 3.79 4.01 -1.38
C ILE A 11 4.44 3.15 -2.47
N ALA A 12 5.69 3.46 -2.84
CA ALA A 12 6.43 2.75 -3.87
C ALA A 12 6.58 1.25 -3.55
N TYR A 13 6.79 0.87 -2.29
CA TYR A 13 6.83 -0.54 -1.90
C TYR A 13 5.50 -1.27 -2.08
N GLY A 14 4.37 -0.59 -1.84
CA GLY A 14 3.04 -1.15 -2.13
C GLY A 14 2.84 -1.40 -3.63
N ILE A 15 3.29 -0.47 -4.47
CA ILE A 15 3.27 -0.63 -5.94
C ILE A 15 4.20 -1.78 -6.35
N LEU A 16 5.42 -1.82 -5.81
CA LEU A 16 6.38 -2.87 -6.11
C LEU A 16 5.81 -4.26 -5.78
N TYR A 17 5.19 -4.43 -4.61
CA TYR A 17 4.52 -5.68 -4.24
C TYR A 17 3.43 -6.10 -5.24
N LEU A 18 2.60 -5.15 -5.69
CA LEU A 18 1.56 -5.43 -6.70
C LEU A 18 2.12 -5.73 -8.09
N ALA A 19 3.29 -5.19 -8.42
CA ALA A 19 3.96 -5.39 -9.71
C ALA A 19 4.87 -6.63 -9.73
N SER A 20 5.12 -7.24 -8.58
CA SER A 20 6.06 -8.34 -8.43
C SER A 20 5.37 -9.70 -8.36
N ASP A 21 6.16 -10.77 -8.41
CA ASP A 21 5.67 -12.16 -8.38
C ASP A 21 5.12 -12.58 -7.00
N GLU A 22 5.24 -11.73 -5.99
CA GLU A 22 4.75 -11.94 -4.63
C GLU A 22 3.24 -11.74 -4.47
N SER A 23 2.54 -11.19 -5.47
CA SER A 23 1.10 -10.95 -5.44
C SER A 23 0.31 -11.55 -6.62
N PRO A 24 0.60 -12.79 -7.07
CA PRO A 24 0.14 -13.32 -8.35
C PRO A 24 -1.38 -13.55 -8.43
N TYR A 25 -2.08 -13.49 -7.30
CA TYR A 25 -3.52 -13.67 -7.19
C TYR A 25 -4.25 -12.41 -6.66
N ALA A 26 -3.51 -11.32 -6.41
CA ALA A 26 -4.07 -10.07 -5.92
C ALA A 26 -4.63 -9.25 -7.09
N THR A 27 -5.94 -9.35 -7.31
CA THR A 27 -6.65 -8.58 -8.34
C THR A 27 -8.04 -8.15 -7.85
N GLY A 28 -8.57 -7.07 -8.43
CA GLY A 28 -9.91 -6.56 -8.11
C GLY A 28 -10.04 -5.91 -6.73
N ALA A 29 -8.92 -5.62 -6.07
CA ALA A 29 -8.89 -5.01 -4.73
C ALA A 29 -8.01 -3.75 -4.71
N VAL A 30 -8.32 -2.85 -3.77
CA VAL A 30 -7.52 -1.64 -3.51
C VAL A 30 -6.61 -1.89 -2.32
N LEU A 31 -5.29 -1.72 -2.52
CA LEU A 31 -4.31 -1.73 -1.44
C LEU A 31 -4.16 -0.30 -0.88
N SER A 32 -4.76 -0.03 0.28
CA SER A 32 -4.63 1.27 0.95
C SER A 32 -3.27 1.41 1.63
N VAL A 33 -2.47 2.37 1.18
CA VAL A 33 -1.20 2.75 1.80
C VAL A 33 -1.28 4.21 2.27
N ASP A 34 -2.04 4.45 3.34
CA ASP A 34 -2.39 5.79 3.82
C ASP A 34 -2.07 6.01 5.31
N GLY A 35 -1.26 5.12 5.90
CA GLY A 35 -0.97 5.15 7.33
C GLY A 35 -2.20 4.83 8.19
N GLY A 36 -3.22 4.17 7.64
CA GLY A 36 -4.47 3.86 8.33
C GLY A 36 -5.34 5.10 8.53
N TYR A 37 -5.30 6.07 7.62
CA TYR A 37 -6.12 7.29 7.68
C TYR A 37 -7.60 7.00 7.37
N THR A 38 -7.86 6.19 6.35
CA THR A 38 -9.23 5.87 5.87
C THR A 38 -9.94 4.83 6.76
N ALA A 39 -9.21 4.13 7.63
CA ALA A 39 -9.70 3.00 8.41
C ALA A 39 -9.85 3.29 9.93
N GLN A 40 -9.79 4.55 10.35
CA GLN A 40 -10.03 4.92 11.76
C GLN A 40 -11.51 5.01 12.11
#